data_AF-A0A2W2CKE6-F1
#
_entry.id   AF-A0A2W2CKE6-F1
#
_cell.length_a   1.000
_cell.length_b   1.000
_cell.length_c   1.000
_cell.angle_alpha   90.00
_cell.angle_beta   90.00
_cell.angle_gamma   90.00
#
_symmetry.space_group_name_H-M   'P 1'
#
loop_
_entity.id
_entity.type
_entity.pdbx_description
1 polymer ?
#
loop_
_entity_poly.entity_id
_entity_poly.type
_entity_poly.pdbx_seq_one_letter_code
_entity_poly.pdbx_strand_id
1 'polypeptide(L)'
;MTADTPLAHRQAQLVAALVTGATPPPGFAPGPLAAARAALLRKRAGEAARHWPLLAAGLGPRWPATFTEWAAGRPNPGGLRDGWDLARALQARAALPPLAAEELATREKLFRYDGHHPPR
;
A
#
# COMPACT_ATOMS: atom_id res chain seq x y z
N MET A 1 8.59 34.48 18.76
CA MET A 1 8.56 33.32 19.68
C MET A 1 7.83 32.19 18.95
N THR A 2 8.54 31.42 18.13
CA THR A 2 7.95 30.28 17.41
C THR A 2 7.66 29.21 18.46
N ALA A 3 6.38 28.93 18.72
CA ALA A 3 5.99 27.84 19.59
C ALA A 3 6.67 26.57 19.06
N ASP A 4 7.57 26.00 19.87
CA ASP A 4 8.27 24.79 19.50
C ASP A 4 7.22 23.69 19.36
N THR A 5 6.97 23.27 18.12
CA THR A 5 6.02 22.20 17.84
C THR A 5 6.47 20.98 18.65
N PRO A 6 5.62 20.42 19.54
CA PRO A 6 6.02 19.32 20.40
C PRO A 6 6.64 18.19 19.59
N LEU A 7 7.71 17.56 20.10
CA LEU A 7 8.43 16.48 19.42
C LEU A 7 7.50 15.42 18.83
N ALA A 8 6.46 15.03 19.58
CA ALA A 8 5.45 14.07 19.15
C ALA A 8 4.74 14.49 17.85
N HIS A 9 4.46 15.78 17.67
CA HIS A 9 3.81 16.29 16.46
C HIS A 9 4.77 16.25 15.27
N ARG A 10 6.05 16.60 15.45
CA ARG A 10 7.05 16.46 14.37
C ARG A 10 7.28 14.99 13.99
N GLN A 11 7.26 14.08 14.95
CA GLN A 11 7.34 12.65 14.70
C GLN A 11 6.11 12.14 13.94
N ALA A 12 4.90 12.59 14.31
CA ALA A 12 3.68 12.26 13.58
C ALA A 12 3.72 12.77 12.13
N GLN A 13 4.20 14.01 11.90
CA GLN A 13 4.42 14.56 10.57
C GLN A 13 5.43 13.75 9.75
N LEU A 14 6.54 13.31 10.37
CA LEU A 14 7.51 12.43 9.72
C LEU A 14 6.90 11.09 9.33
N VAL A 15 6.13 10.47 10.23
CA VAL A 15 5.44 9.20 9.94
C VAL A 15 4.42 9.38 8.82
N ALA A 16 3.63 10.45 8.85
CA ALA A 16 2.70 10.78 7.76
C ALA A 16 3.45 10.96 6.45
N ALA A 17 4.55 11.72 6.43
CA ALA A 17 5.41 11.88 5.27
C ALA A 17 5.93 10.54 4.74
N LEU A 18 6.34 9.62 5.62
CA LEU A 18 6.85 8.31 5.23
C LEU A 18 5.76 7.39 4.66
N VAL A 19 4.52 7.48 5.15
CA VAL A 19 3.44 6.53 4.80
C VAL A 19 2.56 7.04 3.66
N THR A 20 2.19 8.32 3.67
CA THR A 20 1.28 8.93 2.68
C THR A 20 2.01 9.74 1.61
N GLY A 21 3.31 9.91 1.74
CA GLY A 21 4.10 10.71 0.81
C GLY A 21 4.06 12.22 1.07
N ALA A 22 3.40 12.68 2.15
CA ALA A 22 3.32 14.09 2.54
C ALA A 22 4.70 14.77 2.64
N THR A 23 4.73 16.10 2.59
CA THR A 23 5.97 16.87 2.73
C THR A 23 6.61 16.59 4.10
N PRO A 24 7.88 16.16 4.14
CA PRO A 24 8.55 15.96 5.42
C PRO A 24 8.74 17.28 6.17
N PRO A 25 8.76 17.25 7.51
CA PRO A 25 9.14 18.43 8.28
C PRO A 25 10.57 18.87 7.93
N PRO A 26 10.89 20.17 8.08
CA PRO A 26 12.24 20.68 7.80
C PRO A 26 13.29 20.00 8.68
N GLY A 27 14.51 19.84 8.15
CA GLY A 27 15.65 19.23 8.86
C GLY A 27 15.87 17.74 8.58
N PHE A 28 15.02 17.10 7.76
CA PHE A 28 15.24 15.72 7.32
C PHE A 28 15.91 15.66 5.95
N ALA A 29 16.96 14.85 5.83
CA ALA A 29 17.67 14.64 4.58
C ALA A 29 16.77 13.87 3.56
N PRO A 30 16.57 14.38 2.32
CA PRO A 30 15.69 13.75 1.35
C PRO A 30 16.08 12.32 0.96
N GLY A 31 17.39 12.04 0.85
CA GLY A 31 17.89 10.72 0.44
C GLY A 31 17.51 9.58 1.41
N PRO A 32 17.89 9.66 2.70
CA PRO A 32 17.47 8.67 3.70
C PRO A 32 15.95 8.52 3.82
N LEU A 33 15.21 9.62 3.67
CA LEU A 33 13.75 9.58 3.70
C LEU A 33 13.17 8.79 2.51
N ALA A 34 13.69 9.02 1.30
CA ALA A 34 13.29 8.28 0.11
C ALA A 34 13.62 6.78 0.25
N ALA A 35 14.80 6.45 0.80
CA ALA A 35 15.18 5.07 1.06
C ALA A 35 14.24 4.39 2.07
N ALA A 36 13.87 5.08 3.14
CA ALA A 36 12.91 4.59 4.13
C ALA A 36 11.51 4.37 3.52
N ARG A 37 11.01 5.30 2.71
CA ARG A 37 9.74 5.14 1.97
C ARG A 37 9.77 3.90 1.08
N ALA A 38 10.84 3.71 0.31
CA ALA A 38 10.99 2.55 -0.56
C ALA A 38 11.02 1.23 0.23
N ALA A 39 11.69 1.20 1.39
CA ALA A 39 11.71 0.03 2.25
C ALA A 39 10.32 -0.30 2.84
N LEU A 40 9.57 0.72 3.26
CA LEU A 40 8.20 0.54 3.76
C LEU A 40 7.25 0.04 2.67
N LEU A 41 7.33 0.56 1.45
CA LEU A 41 6.54 0.08 0.32
C LEU A 41 6.84 -1.39 0.00
N ARG A 42 8.11 -1.80 0.01
CA ARG A 42 8.49 -3.21 -0.16
C ARG A 42 7.96 -4.10 0.96
N LYS A 43 8.00 -3.63 2.22
CA LYS A 43 7.42 -4.36 3.36
C LYS A 43 5.92 -4.55 3.19
N ARG A 44 5.20 -3.50 2.79
CA ARG A 44 3.76 -3.54 2.50
C ARG A 44 3.43 -4.52 1.37
N ALA A 45 4.24 -4.54 0.31
CA ALA A 45 4.11 -5.53 -0.77
C ALA A 45 4.28 -6.98 -0.26
N GLY A 46 5.24 -7.20 0.65
CA GLY A 46 5.43 -8.51 1.28
C GLY A 46 4.25 -8.94 2.14
N GLU A 47 3.67 -8.02 2.90
CA GLU A 47 2.45 -8.27 3.71
C GLU A 47 1.25 -8.59 2.82
N ALA A 48 1.00 -7.77 1.79
CA ALA A 48 -0.09 -8.00 0.84
C ALA A 48 0.04 -9.34 0.12
N ALA A 49 1.25 -9.75 -0.28
CA ALA A 49 1.47 -11.06 -0.92
C ALA A 49 1.12 -12.25 -0.02
N ARG A 50 1.29 -12.12 1.30
CA ARG A 50 0.87 -13.17 2.26
C ARG A 50 -0.65 -13.27 2.33
N HIS A 51 -1.33 -12.14 2.21
CA HIS A 51 -2.79 -12.10 2.21
C HIS A 51 -3.40 -12.45 0.85
N TRP A 52 -2.70 -12.20 -0.26
CA TRP A 52 -3.18 -12.37 -1.64
C TRP A 52 -2.16 -13.16 -2.49
N PRO A 53 -1.96 -14.45 -2.19
CA PRO A 53 -0.88 -15.24 -2.79
C PRO A 53 -1.08 -15.49 -4.30
N LEU A 54 -2.31 -15.63 -4.79
CA LEU A 54 -2.55 -15.90 -6.21
C LEU A 54 -2.44 -14.61 -7.05
N LEU A 55 -2.82 -13.47 -6.49
CA LEU A 55 -2.51 -12.15 -7.08
C LEU A 55 -1.01 -11.93 -7.23
N ALA A 56 -0.23 -12.19 -6.16
CA ALA A 56 1.22 -12.03 -6.20
C ALA A 56 1.87 -13.03 -7.18
N ALA A 57 1.46 -14.30 -7.16
CA ALA A 57 1.96 -15.32 -8.07
C ALA A 57 1.61 -15.01 -9.54
N GLY A 58 0.40 -14.53 -9.82
CA GLY A 58 -0.04 -14.15 -11.17
C GLY A 58 0.73 -12.98 -11.77
N LEU A 59 1.21 -12.05 -10.94
CA LEU A 59 2.11 -10.97 -11.37
C LEU A 59 3.58 -11.41 -11.44
N GLY A 60 3.95 -12.46 -10.70
CA GLY A 60 5.27 -13.07 -10.72
C GLY A 60 6.38 -12.07 -10.39
N PRO A 61 7.48 -12.02 -11.16
CA PRO A 61 8.57 -11.06 -10.94
C PRO A 61 8.15 -9.58 -10.97
N ARG A 62 7.01 -9.27 -11.60
CA ARG A 62 6.47 -7.89 -11.65
C ARG A 62 5.71 -7.50 -10.39
N TRP A 63 5.48 -8.41 -9.45
CA TRP A 63 4.72 -8.14 -8.22
C TRP A 63 5.28 -6.93 -7.44
N PRO A 64 6.57 -6.88 -7.05
CA PRO A 64 7.07 -5.78 -6.22
C PRO A 64 6.94 -4.43 -6.92
N ALA A 65 7.28 -4.35 -8.22
CA ALA A 65 7.17 -3.11 -8.99
C ALA A 65 5.71 -2.65 -9.10
N THR A 66 4.83 -3.53 -9.59
CA THR A 66 3.39 -3.24 -9.76
C THR A 66 2.75 -2.78 -8.45
N PHE A 67 3.03 -3.48 -7.34
CA PHE A 67 2.45 -3.14 -6.04
C PHE A 67 2.97 -1.79 -5.53
N THR A 68 4.29 -1.58 -5.56
CA THR A 68 4.89 -0.37 -4.98
C THR A 68 4.56 0.89 -5.79
N GLU A 69 4.48 0.78 -7.12
CA GLU A 69 3.99 1.85 -8.01
C GLU A 69 2.53 2.19 -7.72
N TRP A 70 1.67 1.18 -7.57
CA TRP A 70 0.26 1.40 -7.25
C TRP A 70 0.06 1.99 -5.84
N ALA A 71 0.81 1.50 -4.85
CA ALA A 71 0.66 1.90 -3.44
C ALA A 71 1.32 3.25 -3.11
N ALA A 72 2.20 3.76 -3.97
CA ALA A 72 2.89 5.03 -3.75
C ALA A 72 1.89 6.18 -3.52
N GLY A 73 2.03 6.88 -2.39
CA GLY A 73 1.16 8.00 -2.02
C GLY A 73 -0.24 7.62 -1.54
N ARG A 74 -0.59 6.32 -1.51
CA ARG A 74 -1.89 5.86 -1.01
C ARG A 74 -1.85 5.58 0.49
N PRO A 75 -2.94 5.86 1.24
CA PRO A 75 -3.10 5.36 2.60
C PRO A 75 -2.84 3.85 2.70
N ASN A 76 -2.43 3.39 3.88
CA ASN A 76 -2.19 1.97 4.16
C ASN A 76 -3.32 1.38 5.03
N PRO A 77 -4.40 0.84 4.43
CA PRO A 77 -5.48 0.16 5.15
C PRO A 77 -5.13 -1.27 5.61
N GLY A 78 -3.92 -1.76 5.31
CA GLY A 78 -3.43 -3.12 5.61
C GLY A 78 -3.44 -4.06 4.40
N GLY A 79 -2.58 -5.08 4.43
CA GLY A 79 -2.29 -5.92 3.26
C GLY A 79 -3.49 -6.68 2.68
N LEU A 80 -4.49 -7.03 3.50
CA LEU A 80 -5.74 -7.63 3.02
C LEU A 80 -6.56 -6.67 2.17
N ARG A 81 -6.71 -5.41 2.62
CA ARG A 81 -7.49 -4.39 1.88
C ARG A 81 -6.72 -3.93 0.65
N ASP A 82 -5.41 -3.79 0.77
CA ASP A 82 -4.54 -3.44 -0.36
C ASP A 82 -4.65 -4.40 -1.53
N GLY A 83 -4.64 -5.71 -1.27
CA GLY A 83 -4.76 -6.69 -2.35
C GLY A 83 -6.12 -6.62 -3.04
N TRP A 84 -7.19 -6.27 -2.32
CA TRP A 84 -8.51 -6.13 -2.94
C TRP A 84 -8.57 -4.90 -3.85
N ASP A 85 -8.10 -3.76 -3.35
CA ASP A 85 -8.09 -2.50 -4.10
C ASP A 85 -7.15 -2.60 -5.32
N LEU A 86 -6.00 -3.26 -5.17
CA LEU A 86 -5.08 -3.52 -6.29
C LEU A 86 -5.71 -4.45 -7.33
N ALA A 87 -6.31 -5.58 -6.90
CA ALA A 87 -6.93 -6.53 -7.81
C ALA A 87 -8.05 -5.87 -8.63
N ARG A 88 -8.92 -5.07 -8.00
CA ARG A 88 -9.96 -4.28 -8.68
C ARG A 88 -9.35 -3.23 -9.62
N ALA A 89 -8.30 -2.53 -9.19
CA ALA A 89 -7.62 -1.55 -10.03
C ALA A 89 -6.95 -2.18 -11.27
N LEU A 90 -6.47 -3.41 -11.18
CA LEU A 90 -5.94 -4.19 -12.30
C LEU A 90 -7.05 -4.75 -13.19
N GLN A 91 -8.18 -5.17 -12.61
CA GLN A 91 -9.34 -5.64 -13.38
C GLN A 91 -9.93 -4.52 -14.24
N ALA A 92 -10.11 -3.33 -13.66
CA ALA A 92 -10.65 -2.15 -14.35
C ALA A 92 -9.81 -1.71 -15.56
N ARG A 93 -8.52 -2.03 -15.58
CA ARG A 93 -7.60 -1.74 -16.70
C ARG A 93 -7.31 -2.98 -17.58
N ALA A 94 -8.07 -4.06 -17.42
CA ALA A 94 -7.87 -5.33 -18.12
C ALA A 94 -6.44 -5.92 -18.01
N ALA A 95 -5.77 -5.69 -16.86
CA ALA A 95 -4.41 -6.16 -16.60
C ALA A 95 -4.34 -7.20 -15.46
N LEU A 96 -5.48 -7.67 -14.96
CA LEU A 96 -5.54 -8.67 -13.88
C LEU A 96 -5.21 -10.06 -14.44
N PRO A 97 -4.16 -10.74 -13.93
CA PRO A 97 -3.83 -12.10 -14.36
C PRO A 97 -4.95 -13.11 -14.02
N PRO A 98 -5.09 -14.23 -14.75
CA PRO A 98 -6.15 -15.22 -14.52
C PRO A 98 -6.21 -15.76 -13.07
N LEU A 99 -5.06 -16.16 -12.49
CA LEU A 99 -4.99 -16.63 -11.10
C LEU A 99 -5.49 -15.58 -10.10
N ALA A 100 -5.22 -14.31 -10.39
CA ALA A 100 -5.65 -13.20 -9.54
C ALA A 100 -7.16 -12.92 -9.70
N ALA A 101 -7.71 -13.12 -10.91
CA ALA A 101 -9.14 -13.00 -11.17
C ALA A 101 -9.95 -14.09 -10.45
N GLU A 102 -9.44 -15.32 -10.40
CA GLU A 102 -10.05 -16.42 -9.64
C GLU A 102 -10.07 -16.14 -8.13
N GLU A 103 -8.95 -15.65 -7.58
CA GLU A 103 -8.86 -15.27 -6.17
C GLU A 103 -9.83 -14.13 -5.83
N LEU A 104 -9.86 -13.08 -6.67
CA LEU A 104 -10.78 -11.96 -6.49
C LEU A 104 -12.24 -12.41 -6.53
N ALA A 105 -12.62 -13.20 -7.53
CA ALA A 105 -13.99 -13.69 -7.68
C ALA A 105 -14.41 -14.60 -6.52
N THR A 106 -13.50 -15.42 -5.99
CA THR A 106 -13.75 -16.27 -4.82
C THR A 106 -14.02 -15.41 -3.59
N ARG A 107 -13.19 -14.40 -3.35
CA ARG A 107 -13.35 -13.50 -2.20
C ARG A 107 -14.62 -12.66 -2.30
N GLU A 108 -14.98 -12.16 -3.47
CA GLU A 108 -16.21 -11.37 -3.67
C GLU A 108 -17.50 -12.17 -3.47
N LYS A 109 -17.44 -13.49 -3.64
CA LYS A 109 -18.55 -14.38 -3.28
C LYS A 109 -18.65 -14.61 -1.77
N LEU A 110 -17.51 -14.63 -1.07
CA LEU A 110 -17.42 -14.97 0.35
C LEU A 110 -17.55 -13.75 1.27
N PHE A 111 -17.14 -12.57 0.81
CA PHE A 111 -17.04 -11.37 1.62
C PHE A 111 -17.70 -10.17 0.96
N ARG A 112 -18.29 -9.30 1.77
CA ARG A 112 -18.74 -7.96 1.38
C ARG A 112 -17.66 -6.95 1.73
N TYR A 113 -17.31 -6.10 0.76
CA TYR A 113 -16.39 -4.99 0.95
C TYR A 113 -16.63 -3.86 -0.02
N ASP A 114 -16.75 -2.69 0.60
CA ASP A 114 -17.10 -1.42 -0.01
C ASP A 114 -15.86 -0.54 -0.30
N GLY A 115 -14.66 -0.99 0.03
CA GLY A 115 -13.44 -0.18 -0.09
C GLY A 115 -13.13 0.69 1.13
N HIS A 116 -14.01 0.72 2.13
CA HIS A 116 -13.90 1.59 3.29
C HIS A 116 -13.80 0.79 4.60
N HIS A 117 -14.67 -0.19 4.79
CA HIS A 117 -14.74 -1.02 5.99
C HIS A 117 -13.98 -2.34 5.83
N PRO A 118 -13.58 -3.00 6.92
CA PRO A 118 -13.02 -4.35 6.83
C PRO A 118 -13.98 -5.31 6.12
N PRO A 119 -13.46 -6.26 5.32
CA PRO A 119 -14.24 -7.36 4.74
C PRO A 119 -15.09 -8.09 5.79
N ARG A 120 -16.36 -8.39 5.49
CA ARG A 120 -17.28 -9.15 6.35
C ARG A 120 -17.94 -10.30 5.62
#